data_AF-A0A538RPJ2-F1
#
_entry.id   AF-A0A538RPJ2-F1
#
_cell.length_a   1.000
_cell.length_b   1.000
_cell.length_c   1.000
_cell.angle_alpha   90.00
_cell.angle_beta   90.00
_cell.angle_gamma   90.00
#
_symmetry.space_group_name_H-M   'P 1'
#
loop_
_entity.id
_entity.type
_entity.pdbx_description
1 polymer ?
#
loop_
_entity_poly.entity_id
_entity_poly.type
_entity_poly.pdbx_seq_one_letter_code
_entity_poly.pdbx_strand_id
1 'polypeptide(L)' 'GADLDEIARTLFLSRGTVRNHLSNAIQKLGARNRSDAARLAEGKGWL' A
#
# COMPACT_ATOMS: atom_id res chain seq x y z
N GLY A 1 8.69 -2.46 -8.11
CA GLY A 1 7.60 -2.08 -7.17
C GLY A 1 7.04 -0.77 -7.64
N ALA A 2 5.73 -0.71 -7.93
CA ALA A 2 5.10 0.42 -8.60
C ALA A 2 5.49 1.77 -7.98
N ASP A 3 5.73 2.75 -8.82
CA ASP A 3 6.07 4.09 -8.36
C ASP A 3 4.84 4.72 -7.69
N LEU A 4 5.04 5.47 -6.60
CA LEU A 4 3.93 6.11 -5.89
C LEU A 4 3.18 7.09 -6.81
N ASP A 5 3.90 7.72 -7.73
CA ASP A 5 3.33 8.66 -8.70
C ASP A 5 2.56 7.93 -9.81
N GLU A 6 2.91 6.69 -10.13
CA GLU A 6 2.14 5.83 -11.02
C GLU A 6 0.81 5.38 -10.38
N ILE A 7 0.86 4.89 -9.14
CA ILE A 7 -0.35 4.48 -8.40
C ILE A 7 -1.30 5.68 -8.22
N ALA A 8 -0.75 6.84 -7.85
CA ALA A 8 -1.50 8.07 -7.69
C ALA A 8 -2.24 8.47 -8.98
N ARG A 9 -1.55 8.40 -10.13
CA ARG A 9 -2.15 8.69 -11.44
C ARG A 9 -3.25 7.69 -11.81
N THR A 10 -3.01 6.40 -11.65
CA THR A 10 -4.00 5.35 -11.98
C THR A 10 -5.26 5.43 -11.13
N LEU A 11 -5.12 5.82 -9.87
CA LEU A 11 -6.25 5.92 -8.92
C LEU A 11 -6.86 7.33 -8.85
N PHE A 12 -6.34 8.30 -9.61
CA PHE A 12 -6.74 9.72 -9.52
C PHE A 12 -6.65 10.30 -8.10
N LEU A 13 -5.63 9.86 -7.34
CA LEU A 13 -5.37 10.30 -5.97
C LEU A 13 -4.11 11.16 -5.90
N SER A 14 -4.02 11.99 -4.85
CA SER A 14 -2.76 12.65 -4.55
C SER A 14 -1.70 11.64 -4.09
N ARG A 15 -0.43 11.90 -4.38
CA ARG A 15 0.69 11.09 -3.86
C ARG A 15 0.68 10.99 -2.34
N GLY A 16 0.29 12.06 -1.65
CA GLY A 16 0.14 12.09 -0.19
C GLY A 16 -0.95 11.14 0.31
N THR A 17 -2.08 11.09 -0.39
CA THR A 17 -3.20 10.17 -0.09
C THR A 17 -2.76 8.71 -0.27
N VAL A 18 -2.09 8.38 -1.37
CA VAL A 18 -1.56 7.02 -1.61
C VAL A 18 -0.55 6.63 -0.53
N ARG A 19 0.36 7.53 -0.17
CA ARG A 19 1.33 7.31 0.92
C ARG A 19 0.62 7.03 2.25
N ASN A 20 -0.39 7.81 2.60
CA ASN A 20 -1.15 7.61 3.84
C ASN A 20 -1.86 6.25 3.85
N HIS A 21 -2.50 5.84 2.74
CA HIS A 21 -3.12 4.52 2.65
C HIS A 21 -2.11 3.38 2.83
N LEU A 22 -0.96 3.47 2.16
CA LEU A 22 0.10 2.47 2.30
C LEU A 22 0.65 2.43 3.73
N SER A 23 0.91 3.58 4.35
CA SER A 23 1.38 3.67 5.73
C SER A 23 0.38 3.04 6.70
N ASN A 24 -0.91 3.34 6.54
CA ASN A 24 -1.97 2.77 7.35
C ASN A 24 -2.09 1.26 7.15
N ALA A 25 -1.96 0.76 5.92
CA ALA A 25 -1.98 -0.67 5.62
C ALA A 25 -0.79 -1.39 6.27
N ILE A 26 0.41 -0.82 6.16
CA ILE A 26 1.63 -1.34 6.81
C ILE A 26 1.42 -1.43 8.33
N GLN A 27 0.92 -0.36 8.96
CA GLN A 27 0.67 -0.33 10.40
C GLN A 27 -0.39 -1.36 10.82
N LYS A 28 -1.53 -1.42 10.12
CA LYS A 28 -2.64 -2.35 10.43
C LYS A 28 -2.23 -3.82 10.26
N LEU A 29 -1.35 -4.10 9.32
CA LEU A 29 -0.85 -5.46 9.05
C LEU A 29 0.35 -5.82 9.92
N GLY A 30 0.95 -4.86 10.65
CA GLY A 30 2.20 -5.06 11.38
C GLY A 30 3.38 -5.35 10.46
N ALA A 31 3.31 -4.88 9.21
CA ALA A 31 4.32 -5.13 8.19
C ALA A 31 5.53 -4.21 8.35
N ARG A 32 6.69 -4.61 7.81
CA ARG A 32 7.90 -3.76 7.84
C ARG A 32 7.98 -2.77 6.67
N ASN A 33 7.29 -3.06 5.57
CA ASN A 33 7.25 -2.24 4.37
C ASN A 33 6.04 -2.62 3.49
N ARG A 34 5.83 -1.88 2.39
CA ARG A 34 4.68 -2.10 1.49
C ARG A 34 4.63 -3.48 0.83
N SER A 35 5.78 -4.07 0.51
CA SER A 35 5.84 -5.38 -0.15
C SER A 35 5.52 -6.50 0.85
N ASP A 36 5.98 -6.33 2.09
CA ASP A 36 5.65 -7.20 3.21
C ASP A 36 4.15 -7.11 3.56
N ALA A 37 3.59 -5.89 3.53
CA ALA A 37 2.17 -5.65 3.71
C ALA A 37 1.33 -6.36 2.63
N ALA A 38 1.74 -6.29 1.35
CA ALA A 38 1.06 -7.01 0.27
C ALA A 38 1.06 -8.53 0.51
N ARG A 39 2.22 -9.12 0.85
CA ARG A 39 2.31 -10.56 1.16
C ARG A 39 1.47 -10.98 2.35
N LEU A 40 1.46 -10.18 3.42
CA LEU A 40 0.64 -10.46 4.60
C LEU A 40 -0.85 -10.34 4.30
N ALA A 41 -1.25 -9.40 3.43
CA ALA A 41 -2.63 -9.26 2.99
C ALA A 41 -3.08 -10.43 2.09
N GLU A 42 -2.22 -10.89 1.16
CA GLU A 42 -2.45 -12.12 0.36
C GLU A 42 -2.60 -13.34 1.27
N GLY A 43 -1.68 -13.52 2.25
CA GLY A 43 -1.75 -14.63 3.21
C GLY A 43 -2.99 -14.63 4.11
N LYS A 44 -3.66 -13.48 4.25
CA LYS A 44 -4.95 -13.34 4.95
C LYS A 44 -6.16 -13.47 4.03
N GLY A 45 -5.96 -13.58 2.71
CA GLY A 45 -7.02 -13.63 1.70
C GLY A 45 -7.75 -12.29 1.49
N TRP A 46 -7.06 -11.16 1.71
CA TRP A 46 -7.64 -9.82 1.55
C TRP A 46 -7.34 -9.17 0.19
N LEU A 47 -6.53 -9.83 -0.63
CA LEU A 47 -6.12 -9.42 -1.97
C LEU A 47 -6.47 -10.50 -2.98
#